data_AF-A0A948V1A2-F1
#
_entry.id   AF-A0A948V1A2-F1
#
_cell.length_a   1.000
_cell.length_b   1.000
_cell.length_c   1.000
_cell.angle_alpha   90.00
_cell.angle_beta   90.00
_cell.angle_gamma   90.00
#
_symmetry.space_group_name_H-M   'P 1'
#
loop_
_entity.id
_entity.type
_entity.pdbx_description
1 polymer ?
#
loop_
_entity_poly.entity_id
_entity_poly.type
_entity_poly.pdbx_seq_one_letter_code
_entity_poly.pdbx_strand_id
1 'polypeptide(L)'
;MLAFHAIELYLKSFLRCLGHSTDELAVKPLAHDLGALSTAAQSHLGLDAADLRVLADNRLSASAMQTRYLAPSAPNKLLIEPALLCAIALRVRRAVLDHPVRNGKIVLLGEGNTA
;
A
#
# COMPACT_ATOMS: atom_id res chain seq x y z
N MET A 1 4.04 -1.56 11.82
CA MET A 1 4.13 -2.77 10.96
C MET A 1 2.80 -3.15 10.34
N LEU A 2 1.71 -3.21 11.11
CA LEU A 2 0.38 -3.58 10.57
C LEU A 2 -0.10 -2.67 9.43
N ALA A 3 0.09 -1.35 9.56
CA ALA A 3 -0.34 -0.38 8.54
C ALA A 3 0.36 -0.57 7.17
N PHE A 4 1.65 -0.93 7.15
CA PHE A 4 2.37 -1.25 5.91
C PHE A 4 1.73 -2.41 5.17
N HIS A 5 1.53 -3.51 5.89
CA HIS A 5 0.97 -4.72 5.31
C HIS A 5 -0.49 -4.52 4.88
N ALA A 6 -1.25 -3.74 5.65
CA ALA A 6 -2.60 -3.34 5.27
C ALA A 6 -2.60 -2.58 3.94
N ILE A 7 -1.75 -1.56 3.77
CA ILE A 7 -1.62 -0.82 2.50
C ILE A 7 -1.26 -1.78 1.36
N GLU A 8 -0.27 -2.63 1.55
CA GLU A 8 0.17 -3.62 0.56
C GLU A 8 -0.99 -4.51 0.09
N LEU A 9 -1.74 -5.08 1.04
CA LEU A 9 -2.88 -5.95 0.75
C LEU A 9 -3.99 -5.21 -0.01
N TYR A 10 -4.33 -3.99 0.41
CA TYR A 10 -5.35 -3.20 -0.29
C TYR A 10 -4.92 -2.87 -1.71
N LEU A 11 -3.69 -2.42 -1.93
CA LEU A 11 -3.18 -2.14 -3.27
C LEU A 11 -3.14 -3.39 -4.16
N LYS A 12 -2.65 -4.53 -3.64
CA LYS A 12 -2.67 -5.80 -4.38
C LYS A 12 -4.08 -6.26 -4.71
N SER A 13 -5.01 -6.17 -3.76
CA SER A 13 -6.42 -6.52 -4.00
C SER A 13 -7.02 -5.66 -5.11
N PHE A 14 -6.69 -4.37 -5.13
CA PHE A 14 -7.18 -3.46 -6.13
C PHE A 14 -6.59 -3.74 -7.51
N LEU A 15 -5.28 -4.00 -7.59
CA LEU A 15 -4.62 -4.41 -8.84
C LEU A 15 -5.17 -5.74 -9.37
N ARG A 16 -5.50 -6.69 -8.49
CA ARG A 16 -6.23 -7.91 -8.89
C ARG A 16 -7.59 -7.57 -9.51
N CYS A 17 -8.34 -6.61 -8.98
CA CYS A 17 -9.61 -6.15 -9.57
C CYS A 17 -9.44 -5.49 -10.94
N LEU A 18 -8.25 -4.93 -11.22
CA LEU A 18 -7.84 -4.38 -12.51
C LEU A 18 -7.31 -5.44 -13.50
N GLY A 19 -7.18 -6.69 -13.09
CA GLY A 19 -6.81 -7.81 -13.96
C GLY A 19 -5.39 -8.35 -13.77
N HIS A 20 -4.60 -7.81 -12.84
CA HIS A 20 -3.29 -8.38 -12.52
C HIS A 20 -3.44 -9.79 -11.93
N SER A 21 -2.57 -10.70 -12.31
CA SER A 21 -2.44 -12.06 -11.75
C SER A 21 -1.75 -12.03 -10.38
N THR A 22 -1.88 -13.13 -9.62
CA THR A 22 -1.13 -13.30 -8.36
C THR A 22 0.37 -13.35 -8.59
N ASP A 23 0.79 -13.94 -9.71
CA ASP A 23 2.21 -14.14 -10.04
C ASP A 23 2.88 -12.81 -10.36
N GLU A 24 2.21 -11.95 -11.15
CA GLU A 24 2.66 -10.58 -11.41
C GLU A 24 2.83 -9.76 -10.13
N LEU A 25 1.93 -9.94 -9.16
CA LEU A 25 1.97 -9.21 -7.88
C LEU A 25 2.97 -9.78 -6.87
N ALA A 26 3.42 -11.03 -7.07
CA ALA A 26 4.40 -11.68 -6.22
C ALA A 26 5.85 -11.39 -6.65
N VAL A 27 6.06 -10.97 -7.91
CA VAL A 27 7.40 -10.70 -8.47
C VAL A 27 7.75 -9.21 -8.47
N LYS A 28 9.04 -8.89 -8.54
CA LYS A 28 9.52 -7.51 -8.66
C LYS A 28 9.08 -6.92 -10.02
N PRO A 29 8.73 -5.62 -10.08
CA PRO A 29 8.85 -4.64 -9.00
C PRO A 29 7.67 -4.63 -8.01
N LEU A 30 6.54 -5.27 -8.30
CA LEU A 30 5.30 -5.11 -7.52
C LEU A 30 5.35 -5.79 -6.13
N ALA A 31 6.01 -6.94 -6.01
CA ALA A 31 6.20 -7.75 -4.79
C ALA A 31 5.80 -7.09 -3.45
N HIS A 32 6.73 -6.44 -2.74
CA HIS A 32 6.45 -5.74 -1.48
C HIS A 32 6.76 -4.24 -1.58
N ASP A 33 6.85 -3.74 -2.81
CA ASP A 33 7.22 -2.36 -3.07
C ASP A 33 5.97 -1.49 -3.11
N LEU A 34 5.71 -0.76 -2.02
CA LEU A 34 4.57 0.14 -1.94
C LEU A 34 4.64 1.26 -2.97
N GLY A 35 5.84 1.69 -3.38
CA GLY A 35 6.01 2.69 -4.43
C GLY A 35 5.56 2.15 -5.77
N ALA A 36 6.00 0.94 -6.12
CA ALA A 36 5.58 0.28 -7.36
C ALA A 36 4.07 -0.04 -7.36
N LEU A 37 3.54 -0.57 -6.26
CA LEU A 37 2.11 -0.90 -6.11
C LEU A 37 1.23 0.35 -6.17
N SER A 38 1.63 1.44 -5.49
CA SER A 38 0.87 2.69 -5.50
C SER A 38 0.94 3.38 -6.86
N THR A 39 2.08 3.36 -7.54
CA THR A 39 2.23 3.89 -8.91
C THR A 39 1.34 3.13 -9.89
N ALA A 40 1.35 1.80 -9.83
CA ALA A 40 0.51 0.96 -10.69
C ALA A 40 -0.99 1.18 -10.46
N ALA A 41 -1.37 1.54 -9.24
CA ALA A 41 -2.76 1.79 -8.89
C ALA A 41 -3.17 3.28 -9.00
N GLN A 42 -2.21 4.20 -9.11
CA GLN A 42 -2.40 5.66 -9.04
C GLN A 42 -3.38 6.17 -10.09
N SER A 43 -3.29 5.67 -11.32
CA SER A 43 -4.16 6.05 -12.45
C SER A 43 -5.63 5.72 -12.21
N HIS A 44 -5.95 4.96 -11.16
CA HIS A 44 -7.30 4.51 -10.87
C HIS A 44 -7.77 4.89 -9.46
N LEU A 45 -6.90 4.83 -8.44
CA LEU A 45 -7.31 5.03 -7.05
C LEU A 45 -7.57 6.48 -6.61
N GLY A 46 -7.02 7.47 -7.33
CA GLY A 46 -7.21 8.88 -6.98
C GLY A 46 -6.62 9.27 -5.61
N LEU A 47 -5.53 8.62 -5.18
CA LEU A 47 -4.81 9.00 -3.95
C LEU A 47 -4.18 10.39 -4.11
N ASP A 48 -4.13 11.14 -3.00
CA ASP A 48 -3.53 12.47 -3.00
C ASP A 48 -2.00 12.39 -3.20
N ALA A 49 -1.42 13.49 -3.71
CA ALA A 49 0.00 13.55 -4.01
C ALA A 49 0.89 13.43 -2.77
N ALA A 50 0.38 13.77 -1.57
CA ALA A 50 1.13 13.69 -0.33
C ALA A 50 1.29 12.22 0.12
N ASP A 51 0.20 11.46 0.06
CA ASP A 51 0.16 10.02 0.33
C ASP A 51 1.03 9.27 -0.65
N LEU A 52 0.92 9.56 -1.95
CA LEU A 52 1.77 8.95 -2.97
C LEU A 52 3.26 9.24 -2.74
N ARG A 53 3.61 10.46 -2.32
CA ARG A 53 4.99 10.81 -1.99
C ARG A 53 5.52 9.99 -0.80
N VAL A 54 4.68 9.73 0.20
CA VAL A 54 5.05 8.86 1.33
C VAL A 54 5.19 7.42 0.86
N LEU A 55 4.24 6.90 0.08
CA LEU A 55 4.25 5.52 -0.41
C LEU A 55 5.40 5.23 -1.39
N ALA A 56 5.82 6.23 -2.17
CA ALA A 56 6.95 6.16 -3.09
C ALA A 56 8.32 6.32 -2.41
N ASP A 57 8.38 6.53 -1.09
CA ASP A 57 9.66 6.54 -0.39
C ASP A 57 10.28 5.14 -0.46
N ASN A 58 11.39 5.03 -1.21
CA ASN A 58 12.16 3.80 -1.42
C ASN A 58 12.62 3.12 -0.12
N ARG A 59 12.54 3.80 1.02
CA ARG A 59 12.79 3.20 2.35
C ARG A 59 11.63 2.37 2.85
N LEU A 60 10.51 2.35 2.15
CA LEU A 60 9.36 1.49 2.41
C LEU A 60 9.39 0.23 1.55
N SER A 61 10.18 0.22 0.47
CA SER A 61 10.34 -0.94 -0.41
C SER A 61 11.26 -2.01 0.21
N ALA A 62 11.14 -3.23 -0.32
CA ALA A 62 11.55 -4.51 0.26
C ALA A 62 12.98 -4.61 0.86
N SER A 63 13.90 -3.71 0.53
CA SER A 63 15.26 -3.69 1.09
C SER A 63 15.30 -3.24 2.57
N ALA A 64 14.31 -2.47 3.02
CA ALA A 64 14.33 -1.87 4.35
C ALA A 64 13.71 -2.72 5.47
N MET A 65 13.27 -3.97 5.21
CA MET A 65 12.79 -4.83 6.31
C MET A 65 13.85 -5.06 7.39
N GLN A 66 15.13 -4.99 7.05
CA GLN A 66 16.24 -5.06 8.02
C GLN A 66 16.53 -3.73 8.74
N THR A 67 16.13 -2.58 8.20
CA THR A 67 16.33 -1.23 8.81
C THR A 67 15.07 -0.64 9.44
N ARG A 68 13.98 -1.42 9.52
CA ARG A 68 12.79 -1.13 10.35
C ARG A 68 13.08 -1.18 11.86
N TYR A 69 14.27 -1.64 12.24
CA TYR A 69 14.87 -1.37 13.53
C TYR A 69 15.50 0.03 13.50
N LEU A 70 15.05 0.88 14.40
CA LEU A 70 15.60 2.20 14.70
C LEU A 70 17.13 2.13 14.82
N ALA A 71 17.87 2.44 13.74
CA ALA A 71 19.21 2.99 13.86
C ALA A 71 19.05 4.53 13.88
N PRO A 72 19.21 5.18 15.06
CA PRO A 72 18.91 6.61 15.25
C PRO A 72 19.90 7.58 14.57
N SER A 73 20.79 7.11 13.70
CA SER A 73 21.99 7.85 13.31
C SER A 73 22.16 8.08 11.80
N ALA A 74 21.11 7.91 10.99
CA ALA A 74 21.18 8.27 9.56
C ALA A 74 20.55 9.66 9.31
N PRO A 75 21.34 10.68 8.92
CA PRO A 75 20.93 12.10 8.94
C PRO A 75 19.84 12.49 7.94
N ASN A 76 19.42 11.58 7.06
CA ASN A 76 18.40 11.86 6.05
C ASN A 76 17.13 11.01 6.20
N LYS A 77 16.93 10.29 7.30
CA LYS A 77 15.73 9.44 7.50
C LYS A 77 14.47 10.30 7.59
N LEU A 78 13.55 10.10 6.65
CA LEU A 78 12.19 10.58 6.73
C LEU A 78 11.56 9.73 7.85
N LEU A 79 11.44 10.31 9.03
CA LEU A 79 10.85 9.65 10.17
C LEU A 79 9.34 9.70 9.96
N ILE A 80 8.82 8.69 9.26
CA ILE A 80 7.38 8.57 9.05
C ILE A 80 6.76 8.22 10.39
N GLU A 81 6.04 9.17 10.97
CA GLU A 81 5.31 8.94 12.20
C GLU A 81 4.33 7.78 12.02
N PRO A 82 4.26 6.82 12.96
CA PRO A 82 3.33 5.70 12.87
C PRO A 82 1.87 6.14 12.65
N ALA A 83 1.47 7.28 13.24
CA ALA A 83 0.14 7.86 13.06
C ALA A 83 -0.14 8.27 11.61
N LEU A 84 0.84 8.91 10.94
CA LEU A 84 0.74 9.28 9.53
C LEU A 84 0.55 8.05 8.65
N LEU A 85 1.34 7.00 8.87
CA LEU A 85 1.23 5.76 8.11
C LEU A 85 -0.12 5.06 8.32
N CYS A 86 -0.64 5.05 9.55
CA CYS A 86 -1.98 4.53 9.83
C CYS A 86 -3.06 5.34 9.11
N ALA A 87 -2.93 6.67 9.06
CA ALA A 87 -3.87 7.53 8.35
C ALA A 87 -3.86 7.26 6.84
N ILE A 88 -2.67 7.08 6.24
CA ILE A 88 -2.50 6.66 4.84
C ILE A 88 -3.16 5.31 4.61
N ALA A 89 -2.95 4.33 5.50
CA ALA A 89 -3.57 3.01 5.38
C ALA A 89 -5.10 3.07 5.36
N LEU A 90 -5.70 3.93 6.20
CA LEU A 90 -7.16 4.15 6.20
C LEU A 90 -7.65 4.81 4.91
N ARG A 91 -6.91 5.78 4.39
CA ARG A 91 -7.25 6.44 3.11
C ARG A 91 -7.13 5.49 1.92
N VAL A 92 -6.04 4.73 1.83
CA VAL A 92 -5.87 3.68 0.80
C VAL A 92 -6.98 2.65 0.89
N ARG A 93 -7.29 2.15 2.10
CA ARG A 93 -8.42 1.25 2.32
C ARG A 93 -9.71 1.86 1.79
N ARG A 94 -10.04 3.09 2.18
CA ARG A 94 -11.29 3.74 1.77
C ARG A 94 -11.37 3.91 0.25
N ALA A 95 -10.29 4.39 -0.36
CA ALA A 95 -10.20 4.55 -1.81
C ALA A 95 -10.41 3.22 -2.55
N VAL A 96 -9.81 2.12 -2.07
CA VAL A 96 -9.99 0.79 -2.65
C VAL A 96 -11.42 0.28 -2.46
N LEU A 97 -11.96 0.37 -1.24
CA LEU A 97 -13.29 -0.15 -0.90
C LEU A 97 -14.41 0.54 -1.67
N ASP A 98 -14.31 1.86 -1.85
CA ASP A 98 -15.33 2.66 -2.54
C ASP A 98 -15.20 2.62 -4.08
N HIS A 99 -14.10 2.06 -4.61
CA HIS A 99 -13.83 2.12 -6.03
C HIS A 99 -14.75 1.16 -6.83
N PRO A 100 -15.47 1.64 -7.88
CA PRO A 100 -16.45 0.83 -8.62
C PRO A 100 -15.91 -0.47 -9.19
N VAL A 101 -14.65 -0.46 -9.65
CA VAL A 101 -13.96 -1.65 -10.21
C VAL A 101 -13.87 -2.81 -9.22
N ARG A 102 -13.93 -2.54 -7.91
CA ARG A 102 -13.85 -3.56 -6.86
C ARG A 102 -15.20 -4.23 -6.57
N ASN A 103 -16.32 -3.55 -6.79
CA ASN A 103 -17.64 -4.01 -6.38
C ASN A 103 -17.91 -5.43 -6.86
N GLY A 104 -18.12 -6.35 -5.90
CA GLY A 104 -18.42 -7.76 -6.16
C GLY A 104 -17.26 -8.63 -6.66
N LYS A 105 -16.02 -8.11 -6.75
CA LYS A 105 -14.88 -8.88 -7.31
C LYS A 105 -14.00 -9.54 -6.26
N ILE A 106 -13.61 -8.81 -5.22
CA ILE A 106 -12.64 -9.28 -4.22
C ILE A 106 -13.06 -8.80 -2.83
N VAL A 107 -13.11 -9.73 -1.88
CA VAL A 107 -13.32 -9.48 -0.46
C VAL A 107 -12.07 -9.94 0.28
N LEU A 108 -11.48 -9.05 1.08
CA LEU A 108 -10.35 -9.41 1.94
C LEU A 108 -10.85 -9.98 3.27
N LEU A 109 -10.16 -11.00 3.78
CA LEU A 109 -10.45 -11.58 5.10
C LEU A 109 -10.36 -10.49 6.18
N GLY A 110 -11.41 -10.33 6.98
CA GLY A 110 -11.53 -9.25 7.98
C GLY A 110 -12.36 -8.05 7.54
N GLU A 111 -12.80 -7.98 6.28
CA GLU A 111 -13.83 -7.05 5.81
C GLU A 111 -15.25 -7.57 6.07
N GLY A 112 -15.45 -8.23 7.21
CA GLY A 112 -16.71 -8.89 7.58
C GLY A 112 -17.91 -8.04 7.20
N ASN A 113 -18.85 -8.69 6.49
CA ASN A 113 -20.07 -8.15 5.91
C ASN A 113 -20.61 -6.98 6.76
N THR A 114 -20.36 -5.75 6.31
CA THR A 114 -21.18 -4.60 6.70
C THR A 114 -22.37 -4.58 5.76
N ALA A 115 -23.16 -5.64 5.84
CA ALA A 115 -24.51 -5.69 5.31
C ALA A 115 -25.47 -5.12 6.36
#